data_AF-A0A7C9FAW2-F1
#
_entry.id   AF-A0A7C9FAW2-F1
#
_cell.length_a   1.000
_cell.length_b   1.000
_cell.length_c   1.000
_cell.angle_alpha   90.00
_cell.angle_beta   90.00
_cell.angle_gamma   90.00
#
_symmetry.space_group_name_H-M   'P 1'
#
loop_
_entity.id
_entity.type
_entity.pdbx_description
1 polymer ?
#
loop_
_entity_poly.entity_id
_entity_poly.type
_entity_poly.pdbx_seq_one_letter_code
_entity_poly.pdbx_strand_id
1 'polypeptide(L)'
;MALRLWASRAASQLRSSLHLRGYATVIQDLKYTDSHEWVKVEGNSATIGITDHAQDHLGDVVYVELPEEGTAVSQGSAFGAVESVKATSDVNSPVSGTVTHVNRELDGSPAL
;
A
#
# COMPACT_ATOMS: atom_id res chain seq x y z
N MET A 1 -42.78 -29.85 19.08
CA MET A 1 -42.23 -29.04 17.97
C MET A 1 -42.34 -27.56 18.35
N ALA A 2 -41.24 -26.95 18.81
CA ALA A 2 -40.98 -25.50 18.77
C ALA A 2 -39.65 -25.24 19.50
N LEU A 3 -38.63 -24.90 18.71
CA LEU A 3 -37.24 -24.69 19.10
C LEU A 3 -37.11 -23.35 19.84
N ARG A 4 -36.54 -23.35 21.04
CA ARG A 4 -36.25 -22.14 21.82
C ARG A 4 -35.03 -21.43 21.20
N LEU A 5 -35.24 -20.28 20.55
CA LEU A 5 -34.16 -19.38 20.13
C LEU A 5 -33.52 -18.75 21.36
N TRP A 6 -32.35 -19.24 21.75
CA TRP A 6 -31.45 -18.53 22.64
C TRP A 6 -30.51 -17.69 21.75
N ALA A 7 -30.83 -16.41 21.58
CA ALA A 7 -29.87 -15.43 21.09
C ALA A 7 -28.85 -15.18 22.22
N SER A 8 -27.91 -16.11 22.37
CA SER A 8 -26.81 -16.00 23.30
C SER A 8 -25.83 -14.95 22.77
N ARG A 9 -25.70 -13.89 23.58
CA ARG A 9 -24.63 -12.90 23.60
C ARG A 9 -23.29 -13.47 23.13
N ALA A 10 -22.98 -13.27 21.86
CA ALA A 10 -21.63 -13.31 21.35
C ALA A 10 -21.36 -12.00 20.59
N ALA A 11 -21.57 -10.87 21.28
CA ALA A 11 -20.77 -9.68 21.01
C ALA A 11 -19.33 -9.98 21.47
N SER A 12 -18.71 -10.93 20.78
CA SER A 12 -17.36 -11.39 21.02
C SER A 12 -16.44 -10.35 20.43
N GLN A 13 -15.93 -9.48 21.32
CA GLN A 13 -14.64 -8.83 21.15
C GLN A 13 -14.52 -8.03 19.84
N LEU A 14 -15.22 -6.90 19.75
CA LEU A 14 -14.62 -5.75 19.09
C LEU A 14 -13.37 -5.35 19.90
N ARG A 15 -12.29 -6.11 19.76
CA ARG A 15 -10.95 -5.54 19.78
C ARG A 15 -10.83 -4.78 18.47
N SER A 16 -11.53 -3.65 18.40
CA SER A 16 -11.10 -2.54 17.58
C SER A 16 -9.74 -2.14 18.15
N SER A 17 -8.69 -2.80 17.65
CA SER A 17 -7.37 -2.21 17.54
C SER A 17 -7.49 -1.02 16.58
N LEU A 18 -8.25 -0.01 16.99
CA LEU A 18 -8.10 1.31 16.40
C LEU A 18 -6.77 1.78 16.95
N HIS A 19 -5.70 1.48 16.22
CA HIS A 19 -4.55 2.38 16.21
C HIS A 19 -5.10 3.69 15.65
N LEU A 20 -5.70 4.51 16.51
CA LEU A 20 -6.05 5.89 16.18
C LEU A 20 -4.74 6.63 16.00
N ARG A 21 -4.11 6.45 14.84
CA ARG A 21 -3.06 7.34 14.38
C ARG A 21 -3.79 8.61 13.94
N GLY A 22 -3.66 9.67 14.72
CA GLY A 22 -4.27 10.96 14.37
C GLY A 22 -3.64 11.60 13.13
N TYR A 23 -2.45 11.14 12.73
CA TYR A 23 -1.68 11.67 11.61
C TYR A 23 -0.88 10.54 10.94
N ALA A 24 -0.76 10.63 9.61
CA ALA A 24 0.17 9.80 8.85
C ALA A 24 1.62 10.15 9.22
N THR A 25 2.51 9.17 9.15
CA THR A 25 3.95 9.36 9.37
C THR A 25 4.66 9.73 8.08
N VAL A 26 5.45 10.80 8.18
CA VAL A 26 6.37 11.25 7.13
C VAL A 26 7.78 10.99 7.63
N ILE A 27 8.55 10.23 6.86
CA ILE A 27 9.91 9.82 7.20
C ILE A 27 10.88 10.90 6.69
N GLN A 28 11.88 11.24 7.49
CA GLN A 28 12.93 12.14 7.05
C GLN A 28 13.81 11.49 5.98
N ASP A 29 14.53 12.29 5.20
CA ASP A 29 15.48 11.84 4.16
C ASP A 29 14.88 11.03 3.00
N LEU A 30 13.55 11.02 2.87
CA LEU A 30 12.85 10.61 1.65
C LEU A 30 12.40 11.84 0.85
N LYS A 31 12.27 11.67 -0.47
CA LYS A 31 11.58 12.64 -1.33
C LYS A 31 10.17 12.13 -1.63
N TYR A 32 9.24 13.04 -1.82
CA TYR A 32 7.81 12.72 -1.93
C TYR A 32 7.20 13.36 -3.17
N THR A 33 6.16 12.73 -3.70
CA THR A 33 5.29 13.28 -4.75
C THR A 33 3.99 13.81 -4.14
N ASP A 34 3.32 14.70 -4.87
CA ASP A 34 1.98 15.17 -4.49
C ASP A 34 0.93 14.04 -4.59
N SER A 35 1.22 12.99 -5.36
CA SER A 35 0.39 11.78 -5.52
C SER A 35 0.66 10.69 -4.48
N HIS A 36 1.42 10.99 -3.42
CA HIS A 36 1.64 10.11 -2.27
C HIS A 36 2.53 8.88 -2.49
N GLU A 37 3.50 8.98 -3.40
CA GLU A 37 4.66 8.10 -3.48
C GLU A 37 5.88 8.73 -2.77
N TRP A 38 6.80 7.88 -2.34
CA TRP A 38 8.11 8.28 -1.85
C TRP A 38 9.22 7.64 -2.67
N VAL A 39 10.38 8.30 -2.69
CA VAL A 39 11.61 7.77 -3.27
C VAL A 39 12.79 7.99 -2.34
N LYS A 40 13.55 6.91 -2.11
CA LYS A 40 14.84 6.91 -1.43
C LYS A 40 15.94 6.75 -2.47
N VAL A 41 16.88 7.69 -2.55
CA VAL A 41 17.98 7.67 -3.53
C VAL A 41 19.28 7.27 -2.84
N GLU A 42 19.90 6.20 -3.33
CA GLU A 42 21.16 5.66 -2.83
C GLU A 42 22.13 5.46 -4.01
N GLY A 43 23.05 6.41 -4.18
CA GLY A 43 23.97 6.42 -5.32
C GLY A 43 23.22 6.51 -6.66
N ASN A 44 23.32 5.44 -7.45
CA ASN A 44 22.69 5.35 -8.78
C ASN A 44 21.38 4.52 -8.76
N SER A 45 20.92 4.08 -7.59
CA SER A 45 19.67 3.35 -7.43
C SER A 45 18.65 4.17 -6.64
N ALA A 46 17.37 3.92 -6.94
CA ALA A 46 16.26 4.51 -6.22
C ALA A 46 15.27 3.41 -5.80
N THR A 47 14.83 3.44 -4.55
CA THR A 47 13.73 2.61 -4.05
C THR A 47 12.48 3.47 -3.96
N ILE A 48 11.36 2.93 -4.44
CA ILE A 48 10.08 3.63 -4.54
C ILE A 48 9.02 2.85 -3.75
N GLY A 49 8.08 3.56 -3.14
CA GLY A 49 6.89 2.97 -2.53
C GLY A 49 5.78 4.01 -2.34
N ILE A 50 4.66 3.59 -1.76
CA ILE A 50 3.57 4.49 -1.36
C ILE A 50 3.75 4.97 0.08
N THR A 51 3.29 6.17 0.38
CA THR A 51 3.40 6.76 1.73
C THR A 51 2.46 6.10 2.75
N ASP A 52 2.75 6.30 4.04
CA ASP A 52 1.85 5.91 5.13
C ASP A 52 0.44 6.52 4.98
N HIS A 53 0.36 7.74 4.44
CA HIS A 53 -0.91 8.39 4.15
C HIS A 53 -1.71 7.63 3.07
N ALA A 54 -1.04 7.21 1.99
CA ALA A 54 -1.68 6.49 0.90
C ALA A 54 -2.26 5.15 1.37
N GLN A 55 -1.46 4.34 2.08
CA GLN A 55 -1.94 3.03 2.55
C GLN A 55 -3.10 3.17 3.54
N ASP A 56 -3.07 4.16 4.45
CA ASP A 56 -4.15 4.39 5.41
C ASP A 56 -5.46 4.80 4.71
N HIS A 57 -5.36 5.63 3.65
CA HIS A 57 -6.52 6.05 2.85
C HIS A 57 -7.11 4.92 2.01
N LEU A 58 -6.27 4.02 1.47
CA LEU A 58 -6.72 2.81 0.79
C LEU A 58 -7.37 1.83 1.78
N GLY A 59 -6.82 1.72 2.98
CA GLY A 59 -7.17 0.69 3.96
C GLY A 59 -6.51 -0.64 3.62
N ASP A 60 -7.20 -1.75 3.92
CA ASP A 60 -6.63 -3.09 3.76
C ASP A 60 -6.29 -3.38 2.29
N VAL A 61 -5.00 -3.37 1.97
CA VAL A 61 -4.45 -3.70 0.66
C VAL A 61 -4.52 -5.22 0.46
N VAL A 62 -5.09 -5.62 -0.68
CA VAL A 62 -5.35 -7.03 -1.02
C VAL A 62 -4.62 -7.48 -2.28
N TYR A 63 -4.10 -6.54 -3.08
CA TYR A 63 -3.32 -6.85 -4.27
C TYR A 63 -2.39 -5.70 -4.63
N VAL A 64 -1.22 -6.03 -5.18
CA VAL A 64 -0.25 -5.05 -5.71
C VAL A 64 0.17 -5.52 -7.09
N GLU A 65 -0.03 -4.68 -8.10
CA GLU A 65 0.50 -4.85 -9.43
C GLU A 65 1.88 -4.21 -9.51
N LEU A 66 2.90 -5.04 -9.76
CA LEU A 66 4.28 -4.61 -9.93
C LEU A 66 4.70 -4.75 -11.41
N PRO A 67 5.57 -3.85 -11.91
CA PRO A 67 6.14 -3.99 -13.25
C PRO A 67 7.09 -5.19 -13.33
N GLU A 68 7.47 -5.59 -14.53
CA GLU A 68 8.53 -6.59 -14.71
C GLU A 68 9.92 -5.97 -14.52
N GLU A 69 10.89 -6.78 -14.08
CA GLU A 69 12.30 -6.39 -14.09
C GLU A 69 12.75 -6.15 -15.54
N GLY A 70 13.47 -5.04 -15.78
CA GLY A 70 13.87 -4.59 -17.11
C GLY A 70 12.88 -3.62 -17.76
N THR A 71 11.68 -3.43 -17.21
CA THR A 71 10.72 -2.44 -17.72
C THR A 71 11.26 -1.01 -17.52
N ALA A 72 11.13 -0.18 -18.56
CA ALA A 72 11.42 1.25 -18.46
C ALA A 72 10.23 1.98 -17.85
N VAL A 73 10.49 2.84 -16.87
CA VAL A 73 9.49 3.71 -16.22
C VAL A 73 9.80 5.18 -16.49
N SER A 74 8.76 5.99 -16.59
CA SER A 74 8.87 7.43 -16.83
C SER A 74 8.28 8.20 -15.66
N GLN A 75 8.97 9.27 -15.24
CA GLN A 75 8.48 10.15 -14.19
C GLN A 75 7.05 10.62 -14.47
N GLY A 76 6.18 10.52 -13.45
CA GLY A 76 4.78 10.93 -13.50
C GLY A 76 3.86 9.97 -14.28
N SER A 77 4.40 8.88 -14.82
CA SER A 77 3.59 7.85 -15.50
C SER A 77 3.35 6.67 -14.57
N ALA A 78 2.17 6.05 -14.69
CA ALA A 78 1.84 4.83 -13.96
C ALA A 78 2.79 3.68 -14.35
N PHE A 79 3.22 2.90 -13.36
CA PHE A 79 4.04 1.70 -13.58
C PHE A 79 3.49 0.46 -12.87
N GLY A 80 2.43 0.61 -12.09
CA GLY A 80 1.78 -0.44 -11.31
C GLY A 80 0.55 0.13 -10.61
N ALA A 81 -0.08 -0.67 -9.77
CA ALA A 81 -1.30 -0.31 -9.05
C ALA A 81 -1.35 -1.00 -7.67
N VAL A 82 -2.05 -0.38 -6.73
CA VAL A 82 -2.34 -0.95 -5.41
C VAL A 82 -3.85 -1.04 -5.24
N GLU A 83 -4.34 -2.21 -4.88
CA GLU A 83 -5.76 -2.48 -4.69
C GLU A 83 -6.07 -2.84 -3.25
N SER A 84 -7.18 -2.29 -2.78
CA SER A 84 -7.80 -2.59 -1.49
C SER A 84 -9.21 -3.14 -1.71
N VAL A 85 -9.87 -3.53 -0.63
CA VAL A 85 -11.31 -3.88 -0.68
C VAL A 85 -12.22 -2.71 -1.03
N LYS A 86 -11.70 -1.47 -1.08
CA LYS A 86 -12.46 -0.23 -1.28
C LYS A 86 -12.16 0.46 -2.60
N ALA A 87 -10.92 0.40 -3.06
CA ALA A 87 -10.42 1.19 -4.17
C ALA A 87 -9.18 0.54 -4.82
N THR A 88 -8.99 0.86 -6.10
CA THR A 88 -7.75 0.64 -6.86
C THR A 88 -7.12 1.99 -7.14
N SER A 89 -5.81 2.13 -6.91
CA SER A 89 -5.05 3.33 -7.23
C SER A 89 -3.83 2.96 -8.06
N ASP A 90 -3.66 3.66 -9.19
CA ASP A 90 -2.42 3.62 -9.94
C ASP A 90 -1.28 4.21 -9.10
N VAL A 91 -0.07 3.70 -9.29
CA VAL A 91 1.16 4.22 -8.68
C VAL A 91 2.03 4.83 -9.76
N ASN A 92 2.32 6.12 -9.61
CA ASN A 92 3.11 6.87 -10.58
C ASN A 92 4.59 6.86 -10.20
N SER A 93 5.46 6.71 -11.20
CA SER A 93 6.90 6.69 -10.92
C SER A 93 7.38 8.09 -10.55
N PRO A 94 8.04 8.29 -9.40
CA PRO A 94 8.59 9.60 -9.02
C PRO A 94 9.82 10.00 -9.85
N VAL A 95 10.44 9.05 -10.55
CA VAL A 95 11.65 9.22 -11.37
C VAL A 95 11.59 8.38 -12.65
N SER A 96 12.37 8.74 -13.66
CA SER A 96 12.55 7.89 -14.86
C SER A 96 13.71 6.93 -14.67
N GLY A 97 13.61 5.71 -15.21
CA GLY A 97 14.67 4.71 -15.11
C GLY A 97 14.25 3.33 -15.63
N THR A 98 15.00 2.31 -15.23
CA THR A 98 14.70 0.91 -15.51
C THR A 98 14.51 0.17 -14.20
N VAL A 99 13.43 -0.61 -14.11
CA VAL A 99 13.17 -1.47 -12.95
C VAL A 99 14.26 -2.53 -12.87
N THR A 100 15.01 -2.57 -11.77
CA THR A 100 16.07 -3.57 -11.59
C THR A 100 15.65 -4.71 -10.66
N HIS A 101 14.73 -4.44 -9.73
CA HIS A 101 14.21 -5.40 -8.77
C HIS A 101 12.77 -5.01 -8.39
N VAL A 102 11.96 -6.00 -8.02
CA VAL A 102 10.61 -5.81 -7.48
C VAL A 102 10.43 -6.60 -6.19
N ASN A 103 9.58 -6.12 -5.28
CA ASN A 103 9.31 -6.81 -4.01
C ASN A 103 8.28 -7.93 -4.20
N ARG A 104 8.75 -9.13 -4.57
CA ARG A 104 7.87 -10.31 -4.79
C ARG A 104 7.18 -10.83 -3.53
N GLU A 105 7.54 -10.35 -2.34
CA GLU A 105 6.81 -10.70 -1.13
C GLU A 105 5.37 -10.16 -1.14
N LEU A 106 5.13 -9.06 -1.87
CA LEU A 106 3.81 -8.44 -2.01
C LEU A 106 2.79 -9.33 -2.71
N ASP A 107 3.22 -10.32 -3.51
CA ASP A 107 2.33 -11.28 -4.18
C ASP A 107 1.60 -12.17 -3.16
N GLY A 108 2.28 -12.52 -2.06
CA GLY A 108 1.73 -13.36 -0.99
C GLY A 108 1.33 -12.57 0.25
N SER A 109 1.84 -11.36 0.42
CA SER A 109 1.62 -10.50 1.58
C SER A 109 1.45 -9.04 1.13
N PRO A 110 0.32 -8.69 0.49
CA PRO A 110 0.09 -7.35 -0.08
C PRO A 110 -0.02 -6.23 0.97
N ALA A 111 -0.23 -6.57 2.25
CA ALA A 111 -0.36 -5.64 3.37
C ALA A 111 0.94 -5.41 4.18
N LEU A 112 2.11 -5.72 3.59
CA LEU A 112 3.44 -5.53 4.20
C LEU A 112 3.77 -4.06 4.48
#